data_AF-A0AAE6F849-F1
#
_entry.id   AF-A0AAE6F849-F1
#
_cell.length_a   1.000
_cell.length_b   1.000
_cell.length_c   1.000
_cell.angle_alpha   90.00
_cell.angle_beta   90.00
_cell.angle_gamma   90.00
#
_symmetry.space_group_name_H-M   'P 1'
#
loop_
_entity.id
_entity.type
_entity.pdbx_description
1 polymer ?
#
loop_
_entity_poly.entity_id
_entity_poly.type
_entity_poly.pdbx_seq_one_letter_code
_entity_poly.pdbx_strand_id
1 'polypeptide(L)'
;MDYTKDIQLALLYIENNLTGDLSSKEIAKKAGMSEFHFQRVFKKQLGMGVYKYLQKRRMAHASLLLLKSELKIIEIALISGFSSQEAFSRVFKSYYQLPPRQYRIQFKNFFRGNQKMSETKINGWLLSGNNFDKYEVTIDQMTFHSGNQSVKMSQTESLYTENFATVMQQVSAKNYINQRVRLSAYLKSESIEGWGGIWLRIDGKNFEQLAFDNMQNRPVTGTNDWNYYSSVLDVSQEAEVLNFGFLLQGKGTLWADDFCLEIVPNDIQTTEFNSEQYYPTEPQNLSFSE
;
A
#
# COMPACT_ATOMS: atom_id res chain seq x y z
N MET A 1 -15.53 15.35 34.03
CA MET A 1 -14.49 16.29 33.54
C MET A 1 -14.28 16.01 32.07
N ASP A 2 -14.31 17.06 31.26
CA ASP A 2 -13.92 17.01 29.85
C ASP A 2 -12.41 17.18 29.76
N TYR A 3 -11.71 16.13 29.30
CA TYR A 3 -10.25 16.10 29.16
C TYR A 3 -9.80 16.27 27.70
N THR A 4 -10.71 16.65 26.81
CA THR A 4 -10.46 16.71 25.36
C THR A 4 -9.29 17.62 25.01
N LYS A 5 -9.19 18.80 25.64
CA LYS A 5 -8.08 19.73 25.41
C LYS A 5 -6.74 19.17 25.90
N ASP A 6 -6.72 18.51 27.05
CA ASP A 6 -5.49 17.95 27.63
C ASP A 6 -4.96 16.77 26.80
N ILE A 7 -5.87 15.93 26.29
CA ILE A 7 -5.53 14.83 25.38
C ILE A 7 -5.06 15.37 24.03
N GLN A 8 -5.68 16.44 23.51
CA GLN A 8 -5.19 17.11 22.30
C GLN A 8 -3.77 17.66 22.47
N LEU A 9 -3.44 18.25 23.63
CA LEU A 9 -2.09 18.72 23.93
C LEU A 9 -1.08 17.56 24.00
N ALA A 10 -1.46 16.43 24.61
CA ALA A 10 -0.64 15.23 24.60
C ALA A 10 -0.41 14.66 23.19
N LEU A 11 -1.46 14.61 22.36
CA LEU A 11 -1.36 14.16 20.97
C LEU A 11 -0.44 15.08 20.17
N LEU A 12 -0.64 16.40 20.24
CA LEU A 12 0.21 17.39 19.58
C LEU A 12 1.68 17.24 20.01
N TYR A 13 1.91 16.99 21.30
CA TYR A 13 3.26 16.75 21.81
C TYR A 13 3.86 15.46 21.26
N ILE A 14 3.10 14.36 21.20
CA ILE A 14 3.55 13.11 20.58
C ILE A 14 3.92 13.33 19.11
N GLU A 15 3.07 14.00 18.33
CA GLU A 15 3.30 14.22 16.90
C GLU A 15 4.55 15.07 16.63
N ASN A 16 4.81 16.06 17.48
CA ASN A 16 6.01 16.88 17.37
C ASN A 16 7.28 16.20 17.90
N ASN A 17 7.16 15.04 18.57
CA ASN A 17 8.26 14.33 19.22
C ASN A 17 8.25 12.83 18.90
N LEU A 18 7.97 12.47 17.64
CA LEU A 18 7.97 11.07 17.19
C LEU A 18 9.37 10.46 17.14
N THR A 19 10.42 11.29 17.14
CA THR A 19 11.81 10.86 17.04
C THR A 19 12.52 10.82 18.39
N GLY A 20 13.36 9.82 18.62
CA GLY A 20 14.17 9.71 19.84
C GLY A 20 13.42 9.08 21.03
N ASP A 21 13.91 9.32 22.25
CA ASP A 21 13.27 8.80 23.47
C ASP A 21 12.15 9.73 23.93
N LEU A 22 10.93 9.20 23.95
CA LEU A 22 9.74 9.88 24.47
C LEU A 22 9.09 8.98 25.51
N SER A 23 9.04 9.43 26.76
CA SER A 23 8.46 8.66 27.85
C SER A 23 6.98 8.98 28.05
N SER A 24 6.20 7.99 28.50
CA SER A 24 4.80 8.18 28.93
C SER A 24 4.66 9.25 30.01
N LYS A 25 5.66 9.38 30.88
CA LYS A 25 5.73 10.39 31.93
C LYS A 25 5.81 11.83 31.38
N GLU A 26 6.60 12.06 30.33
CA GLU A 26 6.71 13.37 29.69
C GLU A 26 5.42 13.76 28.97
N ILE A 27 4.79 12.80 28.28
CA ILE A 27 3.51 13.01 27.61
C ILE A 27 2.42 13.38 28.65
N ALA A 28 2.35 12.63 29.76
CA ALA A 28 1.41 12.89 30.84
C ALA A 28 1.62 14.28 31.46
N LYS A 29 2.88 14.69 31.68
CA LYS A 29 3.24 16.02 32.19
C LYS A 29 2.76 17.13 31.24
N LYS A 30 2.82 16.94 29.93
CA LYS A 30 2.31 17.90 28.94
C LYS A 30 0.79 18.01 28.93
N ALA A 31 0.09 16.93 29.24
CA ALA A 31 -1.35 16.94 29.49
C ALA A 31 -1.73 17.47 30.89
N GLY A 32 -0.77 17.89 31.73
CA GLY A 32 -1.04 18.35 33.08
C GLY A 32 -1.54 17.26 34.04
N MET A 33 -1.25 15.99 33.74
CA MET A 33 -1.77 14.83 34.47
C MET A 33 -0.67 13.99 35.10
N SER A 34 -1.03 13.26 36.16
CA SER A 34 -0.23 12.14 36.63
C SER A 34 -0.24 11.02 35.57
N GLU A 35 0.83 10.24 35.51
CA GLU A 35 0.99 9.19 34.50
C GLU A 35 -0.13 8.15 34.52
N PHE A 36 -0.51 7.67 35.72
CA PHE A 36 -1.60 6.71 35.88
C PHE A 36 -2.96 7.25 35.43
N HIS A 37 -3.27 8.52 35.75
CA HIS A 37 -4.51 9.15 35.33
C HIS A 37 -4.54 9.37 33.82
N PHE A 38 -3.44 9.87 33.26
CA PHE A 38 -3.28 10.08 31.83
C PHE A 38 -3.48 8.79 31.02
N GLN A 39 -2.84 7.69 31.40
CA GLN A 39 -3.00 6.42 30.68
C GLN A 39 -4.45 5.94 30.66
N ARG A 40 -5.17 6.09 31.79
CA ARG A 40 -6.59 5.70 31.89
C ARG A 40 -7.47 6.59 31.01
N VAL A 41 -7.28 7.90 31.07
CA VAL A 41 -8.06 8.87 30.28
C VAL A 41 -7.77 8.70 28.79
N PHE A 42 -6.50 8.59 28.41
CA PHE A 42 -6.06 8.43 27.03
C PHE A 42 -6.66 7.16 26.41
N LYS A 43 -6.57 6.00 27.10
CA LYS A 43 -7.17 4.75 26.64
C LYS A 43 -8.69 4.85 26.52
N LYS A 44 -9.35 5.54 27.45
CA LYS A 44 -10.79 5.76 27.40
C LYS A 44 -11.22 6.61 26.21
N GLN A 45 -10.44 7.65 25.86
CA GLN A 45 -10.79 8.54 24.74
C GLN A 45 -10.40 7.98 23.36
N LEU A 46 -9.27 7.29 23.24
CA LEU A 46 -8.71 6.87 21.94
C LEU A 46 -8.84 5.37 21.68
N GLY A 47 -9.43 4.60 22.61
CA GLY A 47 -9.59 3.15 22.50
C GLY A 47 -8.27 2.36 22.57
N MET A 48 -7.12 3.01 22.68
CA MET A 48 -5.81 2.38 22.72
C MET A 48 -4.88 3.03 23.74
N GLY A 49 -3.94 2.25 24.26
CA GLY A 49 -2.92 2.74 25.18
C GLY A 49 -1.91 3.66 24.49
N VAL A 50 -1.36 4.59 25.27
CA VAL A 50 -0.38 5.60 24.81
C VAL A 50 0.80 4.97 24.08
N TYR A 51 1.36 3.88 24.62
CA TYR A 51 2.49 3.18 24.00
C TYR A 51 2.15 2.62 22.61
N LYS A 52 0.96 2.02 22.47
CA LYS A 52 0.49 1.47 21.20
C LYS A 52 0.25 2.59 20.17
N TYR A 53 -0.33 3.70 20.61
CA TYR A 53 -0.50 4.89 19.77
C TYR A 53 0.85 5.42 19.29
N LEU A 54 1.79 5.65 20.21
CA LEU A 54 3.13 6.14 19.91
C LEU A 54 3.86 5.20 18.94
N GLN A 55 3.80 3.89 19.18
CA GLN A 55 4.41 2.90 18.30
C GLN A 55 3.79 2.93 16.90
N LYS A 56 2.46 3.00 16.78
CA LYS A 56 1.76 3.14 15.49
C LYS A 56 2.24 4.40 14.73
N ARG A 57 2.31 5.55 15.40
CA ARG A 57 2.78 6.81 14.78
C ARG A 57 4.26 6.75 14.38
N ARG A 58 5.12 6.15 15.22
CA ARG A 58 6.54 5.94 14.91
C ARG A 58 6.73 5.01 13.71
N MET A 59 5.93 3.95 13.59
CA MET A 59 5.99 3.03 12.45
C MET A 59 5.55 3.72 11.15
N ALA A 60 4.51 4.57 11.20
CA ALA A 60 4.12 5.40 10.06
C ALA A 60 5.20 6.40 9.65
N HIS A 61 5.84 7.07 10.61
CA HIS A 61 6.97 7.96 10.32
C HIS A 61 8.18 7.19 9.75
N ALA A 62 8.49 6.02 10.32
CA ALA A 62 9.57 5.16 9.85
C ALA A 62 9.31 4.65 8.41
N SER A 63 8.06 4.32 8.07
CA SER A 63 7.69 3.95 6.70
C SER A 63 7.95 5.11 5.74
N LEU A 64 7.57 6.34 6.09
CA LEU A 64 7.90 7.51 5.28
C LEU A 64 9.41 7.71 5.10
N LEU A 65 10.21 7.55 6.16
CA LEU A 65 11.67 7.63 6.07
C LEU A 65 12.27 6.51 5.19
N LEU A 66 11.71 5.30 5.25
CA LEU A 66 12.13 4.18 4.41
C LEU A 66 11.96 4.51 2.91
N LEU A 67 10.90 5.24 2.58
CA LEU A 67 10.52 5.57 1.21
C LEU A 67 11.15 6.86 0.68
N LYS A 68 11.27 7.89 1.52
CA LYS A 68 11.69 9.24 1.11
C LYS A 68 13.17 9.56 1.37
N SER A 69 13.90 8.67 2.04
CA SER A 69 15.32 8.90 2.38
C SER A 69 16.22 7.72 2.04
N GLU A 70 17.54 7.96 2.02
CA GLU A 70 18.57 6.92 1.87
C GLU A 70 19.14 6.41 3.19
N LEU A 71 18.55 6.80 4.33
CA LEU A 71 19.02 6.38 5.65
C LEU A 71 19.12 4.86 5.77
N LYS A 72 20.13 4.33 6.44
CA LYS A 72 20.23 2.90 6.72
C LYS A 72 19.07 2.47 7.63
N ILE A 73 18.66 1.20 7.56
CA ILE A 73 17.55 0.69 8.37
C ILE A 73 17.84 0.88 9.88
N ILE A 74 19.10 0.71 10.29
CA ILE A 74 19.55 0.99 11.66
C ILE A 74 19.37 2.47 12.06
N GLU A 75 19.63 3.43 11.16
CA GLU A 75 19.44 4.85 11.46
C GLU A 75 17.95 5.17 11.66
N ILE A 76 17.09 4.60 10.81
CA ILE A 76 15.63 4.73 10.95
C ILE A 76 15.14 4.08 12.23
N ALA A 77 15.71 2.93 12.62
CA ALA A 77 15.39 2.27 13.88
C ALA A 77 15.71 3.20 15.07
N LEU A 78 16.90 3.79 15.11
CA LEU A 78 17.33 4.74 16.14
C LEU A 78 16.44 5.99 16.17
N ILE A 79 16.14 6.58 15.01
CA ILE A 79 15.24 7.73 14.89
C ILE A 79 13.87 7.38 15.44
N SER A 80 13.39 6.16 15.19
CA SER A 80 12.09 5.67 15.69
C SER A 80 12.13 5.24 17.17
N GLY A 81 13.23 5.48 17.88
CA GLY A 81 13.41 5.18 19.30
C GLY A 81 13.59 3.70 19.61
N PHE A 82 14.17 2.92 18.68
CA PHE A 82 14.58 1.54 18.93
C PHE A 82 16.08 1.47 19.17
N SER A 83 16.49 0.66 20.15
CA SER A 83 17.90 0.40 20.45
C SER A 83 18.56 -0.60 19.50
N SER A 84 17.79 -1.33 18.70
CA SER A 84 18.32 -2.28 17.71
C SER A 84 17.47 -2.38 16.45
N GLN A 85 18.13 -2.71 15.33
CA GLN A 85 17.48 -2.90 14.03
C GLN A 85 16.54 -4.11 14.03
N GLU A 86 16.88 -5.17 14.78
CA GLU A 86 16.11 -6.39 14.90
C GLU A 86 14.78 -6.14 15.61
N ALA A 87 14.81 -5.39 16.72
CA ALA A 87 13.61 -5.00 17.45
C ALA A 87 12.69 -4.14 16.59
N PHE A 88 13.27 -3.16 15.89
CA PHE A 88 12.54 -2.34 14.92
C PHE A 88 11.92 -3.19 13.82
N SER A 89 12.70 -4.09 13.20
CA SER A 89 12.24 -4.89 12.07
C SER A 89 11.10 -5.83 12.43
N ARG A 90 11.13 -6.42 13.63
CA ARG A 90 10.06 -7.28 14.13
C ARG A 90 8.76 -6.50 14.33
N VAL A 91 8.83 -5.32 14.94
CA VAL A 91 7.66 -4.46 15.14
C VAL A 91 7.17 -3.92 13.80
N PHE A 92 8.06 -3.41 12.96
CA PHE A 92 7.69 -2.90 11.64
C PHE A 92 6.98 -3.96 10.79
N LYS A 93 7.50 -5.20 10.79
CA LYS A 93 6.87 -6.33 10.11
C LYS A 93 5.48 -6.64 10.67
N SER A 94 5.22 -6.50 11.97
CA SER A 94 3.88 -6.75 12.50
C SER A 94 2.85 -5.69 12.09
N TYR A 95 3.28 -4.49 11.70
CA TYR A 95 2.39 -3.43 11.20
C TYR A 95 2.18 -3.51 9.68
N TYR A 96 3.24 -3.84 8.92
CA TYR A 96 3.23 -3.75 7.45
C TYR A 96 3.38 -5.09 6.75
N GLN A 97 3.39 -6.19 7.50
CA GLN A 97 3.58 -7.58 7.04
C GLN A 97 4.90 -7.84 6.30
N LEU A 98 5.75 -6.82 6.17
CA LEU A 98 7.01 -6.85 5.44
C LEU A 98 8.14 -6.30 6.34
N PRO A 99 9.32 -6.95 6.35
CA PRO A 99 10.53 -6.38 6.92
C PRO A 99 10.86 -5.00 6.31
N PRO A 100 11.45 -4.06 7.06
CA PRO A 100 11.76 -2.70 6.59
C PRO A 100 12.53 -2.63 5.27
N ARG A 101 13.49 -3.55 5.06
CA ARG A 101 14.28 -3.62 3.83
C ARG A 101 13.41 -4.00 2.64
N GLN A 102 12.54 -5.01 2.79
CA GLN A 102 11.63 -5.44 1.73
C GLN A 102 10.58 -4.36 1.47
N TYR A 103 10.01 -3.78 2.52
CA TYR A 103 9.11 -2.63 2.41
C TYR A 103 9.77 -1.48 1.63
N ARG A 104 11.01 -1.11 1.97
CA ARG A 104 11.77 -0.12 1.22
C ARG A 104 11.92 -0.52 -0.25
N ILE A 105 12.39 -1.72 -0.58
CA ILE A 105 12.61 -2.08 -1.98
C ILE A 105 11.30 -2.04 -2.78
N GLN A 106 10.24 -2.64 -2.22
CA GLN A 106 8.95 -2.78 -2.87
C GLN A 106 8.27 -1.43 -3.11
N PHE A 107 8.30 -0.55 -2.10
CA PHE A 107 7.55 0.71 -2.16
C PHE A 107 8.44 1.91 -2.54
N LYS A 108 9.74 1.93 -2.23
CA LYS A 108 10.60 3.08 -2.60
C LYS A 108 10.68 3.26 -4.11
N ASN A 109 10.65 2.19 -4.89
CA ASN A 109 10.61 2.31 -6.35
C ASN A 109 9.25 2.81 -6.86
N PHE A 110 8.17 2.51 -6.13
CA PHE A 110 6.85 3.09 -6.34
C PHE A 110 6.80 4.59 -6.01
N PHE A 111 7.51 5.03 -4.96
CA PHE A 111 7.50 6.43 -4.46
C PHE A 111 8.64 7.32 -5.01
N ARG A 112 9.75 6.75 -5.49
CA ARG A 112 10.84 7.48 -6.20
C ARG A 112 10.49 7.82 -7.65
N GLY A 113 9.32 7.42 -8.14
CA GLY A 113 8.76 7.84 -9.43
C GLY A 113 8.64 9.35 -9.63
N ASN A 114 8.92 10.18 -8.61
CA ASN A 114 9.09 11.63 -8.78
C ASN A 114 10.48 12.09 -9.27
N GLN A 115 11.45 11.20 -9.50
CA GLN A 115 12.73 11.55 -10.13
C GLN A 115 13.21 10.52 -11.17
N LYS A 116 12.35 10.27 -12.15
CA LYS A 116 12.63 10.15 -13.59
C LYS A 116 11.31 9.70 -14.19
N MET A 117 10.43 10.67 -14.45
CA MET A 117 9.36 10.50 -15.41
C MET A 117 10.02 10.14 -16.75
N SER A 118 10.16 8.85 -17.01
CA SER A 118 10.26 8.41 -18.40
C SER A 118 8.92 8.79 -19.01
N GLU A 119 8.93 9.76 -19.94
CA GLU A 119 7.83 9.98 -20.86
C GLU A 119 7.60 8.64 -21.57
N THR A 120 6.74 7.82 -20.99
CA THR A 120 6.27 6.62 -21.67
C THR A 120 5.53 7.18 -22.88
N LYS A 121 5.75 6.63 -24.08
CA LYS A 121 5.08 7.11 -25.31
C LYS A 121 3.54 6.99 -25.28
N ILE A 122 2.99 6.52 -24.16
CA ILE A 122 1.58 6.31 -23.89
C ILE A 122 1.09 7.54 -23.12
N ASN A 123 0.45 8.46 -23.83
CA ASN A 123 -0.01 9.72 -23.25
C ASN A 123 -0.90 9.48 -22.02
N GLY A 124 -0.57 10.14 -20.91
CA GLY A 124 -1.32 10.07 -19.65
C GLY A 124 -1.06 8.82 -18.81
N TRP A 125 -0.18 7.90 -19.23
CA TRP A 125 0.19 6.71 -18.45
C TRP A 125 1.64 6.77 -17.99
N LEU A 126 1.89 6.30 -16.77
CA LEU A 126 3.19 6.31 -16.12
C LEU A 126 3.77 4.91 -16.05
N LEU A 127 5.00 4.73 -16.53
CA LEU A 127 5.78 3.53 -16.29
C LEU A 127 6.47 3.60 -14.91
N SER A 128 6.30 2.54 -14.10
CA SER A 128 6.88 2.40 -12.77
C SER A 128 7.21 0.93 -12.47
N GLY A 129 7.75 0.62 -11.29
CA GLY A 129 8.06 -0.74 -10.84
C GLY A 129 9.49 -0.93 -10.33
N ASN A 130 9.84 -2.16 -9.94
CA ASN A 130 11.20 -2.53 -9.56
C ASN A 130 11.96 -3.06 -10.79
N ASN A 131 12.97 -2.32 -11.25
CA ASN A 131 13.71 -2.57 -12.50
C ASN A 131 12.81 -2.48 -13.75
N PHE A 132 11.90 -1.50 -13.77
CA PHE A 132 10.98 -1.27 -14.89
C PHE A 132 11.71 -0.94 -16.21
N ASP A 133 12.94 -0.42 -16.11
CA ASP A 133 13.84 -0.13 -17.23
C ASP A 133 14.28 -1.39 -17.99
N LYS A 134 14.09 -2.57 -17.39
CA LYS A 134 14.32 -3.85 -18.06
C LYS A 134 13.13 -4.31 -18.89
N TYR A 135 11.94 -3.77 -18.64
CA TYR A 135 10.73 -4.15 -19.35
C TYR A 135 10.53 -3.24 -20.55
N GLU A 136 10.19 -3.85 -21.68
CA GLU A 136 9.79 -3.09 -22.87
C GLU A 136 8.29 -2.81 -22.78
N VAL A 137 7.92 -1.53 -22.93
CA VAL A 137 6.53 -1.09 -22.95
C VAL A 137 6.26 -0.31 -24.23
N THR A 138 5.33 -0.79 -25.04
CA THR A 138 5.00 -0.23 -26.36
C THR A 138 3.49 -0.24 -26.62
N ILE A 139 3.08 0.53 -27.63
CA ILE A 139 1.75 0.41 -28.23
C ILE A 139 1.83 -0.65 -29.32
N ASP A 140 0.92 -1.62 -29.28
CA ASP A 140 0.82 -2.69 -30.27
C ASP A 140 -0.45 -2.51 -31.11
N GLN A 141 -0.28 -2.37 -32.43
CA GLN A 141 -1.37 -2.18 -33.39
C GLN A 141 -1.76 -3.49 -34.11
N MET A 142 -1.06 -4.59 -33.83
CA MET A 142 -1.34 -5.91 -34.41
C MET A 142 -2.12 -6.78 -33.43
N THR A 143 -1.78 -6.71 -32.15
CA THR A 143 -2.45 -7.48 -31.08
C THR A 143 -3.25 -6.54 -30.21
N PHE A 144 -4.57 -6.52 -30.37
CA PHE A 144 -5.49 -5.71 -29.56
C PHE A 144 -6.81 -6.45 -29.37
N HIS A 145 -7.59 -6.06 -28.36
CA HIS A 145 -8.90 -6.62 -28.07
C HIS A 145 -10.00 -5.83 -28.79
N SER A 146 -9.94 -4.49 -28.68
CA SER A 146 -10.91 -3.60 -29.31
C SER A 146 -10.22 -2.37 -29.91
N GLY A 147 -10.94 -1.61 -30.74
CA GLY A 147 -10.38 -0.43 -31.40
C GLY A 147 -9.30 -0.78 -32.41
N ASN A 148 -8.10 -0.23 -32.24
CA ASN A 148 -6.99 -0.37 -33.20
C ASN A 148 -5.61 -0.56 -32.55
N GLN A 149 -5.52 -0.63 -31.22
CA GLN A 149 -4.25 -0.75 -30.51
C GLN A 149 -4.45 -1.18 -29.06
N SER A 150 -3.45 -1.86 -28.48
CA SER A 150 -3.37 -2.15 -27.05
C SER A 150 -2.00 -1.73 -26.48
N VAL A 151 -1.86 -1.77 -25.16
CA VAL A 151 -0.54 -1.60 -24.52
C VAL A 151 0.10 -2.97 -24.33
N LYS A 152 1.31 -3.13 -24.86
CA LYS A 152 2.15 -4.32 -24.67
C LYS A 152 3.23 -4.04 -23.65
N MET A 153 3.39 -4.96 -22.70
CA MET A 153 4.52 -5.03 -21.78
C MET A 153 5.21 -6.38 -21.93
N SER A 154 6.51 -6.38 -22.19
CA SER A 154 7.29 -7.61 -22.38
C SER A 154 8.62 -7.61 -21.66
N GLN A 155 9.05 -8.81 -21.28
CA GLN A 155 10.35 -9.12 -20.73
C GLN A 155 10.87 -10.42 -21.35
N THR A 156 12.06 -10.37 -21.95
CA THR A 156 12.66 -11.50 -22.66
C THR A 156 13.70 -12.25 -21.83
N GLU A 157 14.31 -11.59 -20.84
CA GLU A 157 15.30 -12.20 -19.96
C GLU A 157 14.67 -12.81 -18.70
N SER A 158 15.20 -13.94 -18.23
CA SER A 158 14.82 -14.52 -16.94
C SER A 158 15.30 -13.61 -15.81
N LEU A 159 14.39 -12.78 -15.31
CA LEU A 159 14.61 -11.92 -14.16
C LEU A 159 14.35 -12.66 -12.84
N TYR A 160 14.97 -12.18 -11.76
CA TYR A 160 14.58 -12.57 -10.40
C TYR A 160 13.09 -12.31 -10.19
N THR A 161 12.43 -13.19 -9.44
CA THR A 161 10.99 -13.15 -9.16
C THR A 161 10.52 -11.87 -8.47
N GLU A 162 11.41 -11.02 -7.95
CA GLU A 162 11.04 -9.74 -7.30
C GLU A 162 10.98 -8.53 -8.27
N ASN A 163 11.34 -8.72 -9.55
CA ASN A 163 11.35 -7.64 -10.54
C ASN A 163 10.00 -7.53 -11.23
N PHE A 164 9.44 -6.32 -11.34
CA PHE A 164 8.19 -6.07 -12.05
C PHE A 164 8.17 -4.68 -12.66
N ALA A 165 7.40 -4.51 -13.73
CA ALA A 165 7.02 -3.21 -14.26
C ALA A 165 5.51 -3.04 -14.19
N THR A 166 5.06 -1.79 -14.12
CA THR A 166 3.64 -1.42 -14.19
C THR A 166 3.46 -0.17 -15.03
N VAL A 167 2.38 -0.16 -15.81
CA VAL A 167 1.88 1.03 -16.50
C VAL A 167 0.62 1.45 -15.77
N MET A 168 0.60 2.69 -15.28
CA MET A 168 -0.40 3.13 -14.31
C MET A 168 -0.87 4.57 -14.51
N GLN A 169 -2.03 4.86 -13.93
CA GLN A 169 -2.58 6.21 -13.79
C GLN A 169 -2.93 6.51 -12.34
N GLN A 170 -3.12 7.80 -12.09
CA GLN A 170 -3.64 8.32 -10.83
C GLN A 170 -4.77 9.28 -11.12
N VAL A 171 -5.86 9.16 -10.37
CA VAL A 171 -7.00 10.07 -10.45
C VAL A 171 -7.42 10.51 -9.05
N SER A 172 -7.93 11.73 -8.92
CA SER A 172 -8.46 12.20 -7.65
C SER A 172 -9.65 11.35 -7.21
N ALA A 173 -9.70 11.00 -5.92
CA ALA A 173 -10.81 10.27 -5.33
C ALA A 173 -12.09 11.10 -5.19
N LYS A 174 -12.05 12.42 -5.45
CA LYS A 174 -13.15 13.36 -5.19
C LYS A 174 -14.51 12.92 -5.75
N ASN A 175 -14.53 12.32 -6.94
CA ASN A 175 -15.78 11.88 -7.61
C ASN A 175 -16.21 10.46 -7.22
N TYR A 176 -15.43 9.77 -6.39
CA TYR A 176 -15.63 8.38 -6.01
C TYR A 176 -15.81 8.19 -4.51
N ILE A 177 -15.71 9.26 -3.70
CA ILE A 177 -15.88 9.20 -2.25
C ILE A 177 -17.22 8.55 -1.87
N ASN A 178 -17.16 7.60 -0.94
CA ASN A 178 -18.28 6.79 -0.44
C ASN A 178 -18.96 5.93 -1.50
N GLN A 179 -18.28 5.65 -2.61
CA GLN A 179 -18.76 4.77 -3.67
C GLN A 179 -17.95 3.48 -3.70
N ARG A 180 -18.57 2.41 -4.22
CA ARG A 180 -17.85 1.23 -4.67
C ARG A 180 -17.43 1.42 -6.12
N VAL A 181 -16.17 1.16 -6.42
CA VAL A 181 -15.63 1.29 -7.77
C VAL A 181 -15.14 -0.05 -8.30
N ARG A 182 -15.30 -0.24 -9.61
CA ARG A 182 -14.72 -1.35 -10.36
C ARG A 182 -13.71 -0.80 -11.35
N LEU A 183 -12.48 -1.27 -11.24
CA LEU A 183 -11.50 -1.22 -12.32
C LEU A 183 -11.61 -2.52 -13.11
N SER A 184 -11.67 -2.44 -14.43
CA SER A 184 -11.61 -3.59 -15.32
C SER A 184 -10.72 -3.35 -16.53
N ALA A 185 -10.20 -4.43 -17.10
CA ALA A 185 -9.50 -4.43 -18.39
C ALA A 185 -9.55 -5.83 -19.01
N TYR A 186 -9.29 -5.91 -20.32
CA TYR A 186 -8.99 -7.16 -20.98
C TYR A 186 -7.48 -7.36 -21.01
N LEU A 187 -7.03 -8.55 -20.60
CA LEU A 187 -5.62 -8.93 -20.64
C LEU A 187 -5.43 -10.16 -21.53
N LYS A 188 -4.36 -10.16 -22.33
CA LYS A 188 -3.85 -11.32 -23.07
C LYS A 188 -2.42 -11.59 -22.63
N SER A 189 -2.03 -12.85 -22.53
CA SER A 189 -0.68 -13.19 -22.09
C SER A 189 0.01 -14.20 -22.99
N GLU A 190 1.33 -14.13 -23.04
CA GLU A 190 2.16 -15.11 -23.71
C GLU A 190 3.36 -15.46 -22.84
N SER A 191 3.49 -16.76 -22.53
CA SER A 191 4.65 -17.35 -21.85
C SER A 191 5.08 -16.62 -20.58
N ILE A 192 4.11 -16.20 -19.74
CA ILE A 192 4.42 -15.55 -18.47
C ILE A 192 5.01 -16.56 -17.49
N GLU A 193 6.30 -16.41 -17.22
CA GLU A 193 7.09 -17.05 -16.16
C GLU A 193 7.21 -16.07 -14.98
N GLY A 194 6.18 -16.06 -14.12
CA GLY A 194 5.99 -15.08 -13.07
C GLY A 194 4.49 -14.84 -12.89
N TRP A 195 4.05 -13.58 -12.96
CA TRP A 195 2.62 -13.27 -13.05
C TRP A 195 2.35 -11.88 -13.61
N GLY A 196 1.14 -11.68 -14.13
CA GLY A 196 0.61 -10.38 -14.52
C GLY A 196 -0.81 -10.16 -13.99
N GLY A 197 -1.29 -8.94 -14.09
CA GLY A 197 -2.65 -8.61 -13.67
C GLY A 197 -2.91 -7.11 -13.64
N ILE A 198 -4.17 -6.74 -13.45
CA ILE A 198 -4.53 -5.37 -13.07
C ILE A 198 -4.38 -5.17 -11.57
N TRP A 199 -4.30 -3.91 -11.16
CA TRP A 199 -4.30 -3.54 -9.75
C TRP A 199 -5.00 -2.19 -9.54
N LEU A 200 -5.59 -2.04 -8.35
CA LEU A 200 -6.26 -0.83 -7.87
C LEU A 200 -5.85 -0.59 -6.41
N ARG A 201 -5.42 0.64 -6.09
CA ARG A 201 -5.05 1.07 -4.74
C ARG A 201 -5.66 2.42 -4.42
N ILE A 202 -6.34 2.51 -3.29
CA ILE A 202 -6.93 3.73 -2.78
C ILE A 202 -6.04 4.24 -1.65
N ASP A 203 -5.50 5.45 -1.81
CA ASP A 203 -4.67 6.08 -0.78
C ASP A 203 -5.39 7.30 -0.18
N GLY A 204 -5.27 7.45 1.14
CA GLY A 204 -5.70 8.61 1.90
C GLY A 204 -4.55 9.55 2.24
N LYS A 205 -4.79 10.42 3.23
CA LYS A 205 -3.80 11.38 3.72
C LYS A 205 -2.50 10.70 4.13
N ASN A 206 -1.39 11.40 3.90
CA ASN A 206 -0.04 10.93 4.23
C ASN A 206 0.32 9.57 3.60
N PHE A 207 -0.27 9.24 2.44
CA PHE A 207 -0.03 7.99 1.72
C PHE A 207 -0.46 6.74 2.51
N GLU A 208 -1.47 6.87 3.38
CA GLU A 208 -2.11 5.72 4.01
C GLU A 208 -2.85 4.90 2.96
N GLN A 209 -2.49 3.64 2.78
CA GLN A 209 -3.22 2.72 1.92
C GLN A 209 -4.53 2.34 2.61
N LEU A 210 -5.65 2.77 2.04
CA LEU A 210 -6.99 2.54 2.57
C LEU A 210 -7.60 1.24 2.04
N ALA A 211 -7.35 0.93 0.77
CA ALA A 211 -7.78 -0.33 0.16
C ALA A 211 -6.83 -0.73 -0.98
N PHE A 212 -6.66 -2.03 -1.20
CA PHE A 212 -5.75 -2.53 -2.24
C PHE A 212 -6.13 -3.91 -2.77
N ASP A 213 -6.03 -4.04 -4.09
CA ASP A 213 -6.12 -5.31 -4.79
C ASP A 213 -5.18 -5.29 -6.01
N ASN A 214 -4.36 -6.32 -6.14
CA ASN A 214 -3.41 -6.47 -7.24
C ASN A 214 -3.54 -7.80 -7.98
N MET A 215 -4.64 -8.54 -7.77
CA MET A 215 -4.87 -9.86 -8.35
C MET A 215 -3.81 -10.94 -8.02
N GLN A 216 -2.93 -10.74 -7.04
CA GLN A 216 -1.91 -11.76 -6.73
C GLN A 216 -2.51 -13.10 -6.27
N ASN A 217 -3.73 -13.09 -5.74
CA ASN A 217 -4.50 -14.29 -5.40
C ASN A 217 -5.20 -14.95 -6.61
N ARG A 218 -5.23 -14.28 -7.76
CA ARG A 218 -5.83 -14.72 -9.03
C ARG A 218 -4.99 -14.25 -10.23
N PRO A 219 -3.70 -14.63 -10.27
CA PRO A 219 -2.74 -14.08 -11.20
C PRO A 219 -3.00 -14.53 -12.65
N VAL A 220 -2.60 -13.70 -13.61
CA VAL A 220 -2.45 -14.12 -15.01
C VAL A 220 -1.08 -14.78 -15.18
N THR A 221 -1.05 -16.03 -15.62
CA THR A 221 0.19 -16.82 -15.79
C THR A 221 0.15 -17.60 -17.09
N GLY A 222 1.33 -17.97 -17.62
CA GLY A 222 1.41 -18.71 -18.88
C GLY A 222 0.87 -17.94 -20.09
N THR A 223 0.29 -18.67 -21.04
CA THR A 223 -0.27 -18.14 -22.28
C THR A 223 -1.79 -18.23 -22.26
N ASN A 224 -2.47 -17.10 -22.42
CA ASN A 224 -3.92 -17.01 -22.43
C ASN A 224 -4.36 -16.08 -23.56
N ASP A 225 -5.53 -16.35 -24.14
CA ASP A 225 -6.16 -15.36 -25.01
C ASP A 225 -6.72 -14.19 -24.20
N TRP A 226 -7.32 -13.21 -24.86
CA TRP A 226 -7.99 -12.09 -24.19
C TRP A 226 -9.03 -12.58 -23.19
N ASN A 227 -8.87 -12.18 -21.93
CA ASN A 227 -9.79 -12.46 -20.85
C ASN A 227 -10.12 -11.18 -20.09
N TYR A 228 -11.35 -11.09 -19.59
CA TYR A 228 -11.82 -9.98 -18.76
C TYR A 228 -11.34 -10.15 -17.32
N TYR A 229 -10.78 -9.09 -16.74
CA TYR A 229 -10.37 -9.05 -15.35
C TYR A 229 -10.89 -7.78 -14.66
N SER A 230 -11.16 -7.88 -13.36
CA SER A 230 -11.61 -6.74 -12.56
C SER A 230 -11.16 -6.76 -11.10
N SER A 231 -11.06 -5.57 -10.54
CA SER A 231 -10.81 -5.27 -9.13
C SER A 231 -11.89 -4.31 -8.63
N VAL A 232 -12.54 -4.66 -7.51
CA VAL A 232 -13.66 -3.94 -6.92
C VAL A 232 -13.31 -3.55 -5.49
N LEU A 233 -13.24 -2.24 -5.22
CA LEU A 233 -12.90 -1.70 -3.90
C LEU A 233 -13.90 -0.63 -3.45
N ASP A 234 -14.06 -0.49 -2.14
CA ASP A 234 -14.79 0.60 -1.52
C ASP A 234 -13.89 1.83 -1.34
N VAL A 235 -14.39 3.01 -1.69
CA VAL A 235 -13.67 4.29 -1.55
C VAL A 235 -14.20 5.01 -0.33
N SER A 236 -13.41 5.04 0.75
CA SER A 236 -13.81 5.68 2.00
C SER A 236 -13.76 7.21 1.93
N GLN A 237 -14.30 7.89 2.96
CA GLN A 237 -14.31 9.35 3.07
C GLN A 237 -12.91 9.96 3.17
N GLU A 238 -11.93 9.19 3.65
CA GLU A 238 -10.55 9.60 3.84
C GLU A 238 -9.71 9.54 2.54
N ALA A 239 -10.26 8.99 1.45
CA ALA A 239 -9.55 8.80 0.20
C ALA A 239 -9.18 10.13 -0.48
N GLU A 240 -7.95 10.21 -0.99
CA GLU A 240 -7.46 11.37 -1.76
C GLU A 240 -7.16 11.00 -3.21
N VAL A 241 -6.66 9.79 -3.46
CA VAL A 241 -6.22 9.34 -4.79
C VAL A 241 -6.54 7.86 -5.02
N LEU A 242 -7.00 7.56 -6.24
CA LEU A 242 -7.06 6.20 -6.79
C LEU A 242 -5.85 6.01 -7.69
N ASN A 243 -5.09 4.95 -7.45
CA ASN A 243 -3.98 4.51 -8.28
C ASN A 243 -4.37 3.19 -8.93
N PHE A 244 -4.15 3.05 -10.23
CA PHE A 244 -4.51 1.83 -10.93
C PHE A 244 -3.66 1.59 -12.16
N GLY A 245 -3.64 0.35 -12.62
CA GLY A 245 -2.98 -0.01 -13.86
C GLY A 245 -2.90 -1.51 -14.05
N PHE A 246 -1.94 -1.94 -14.86
CA PHE A 246 -1.57 -3.34 -14.98
C PHE A 246 -0.06 -3.51 -14.81
N LEU A 247 0.34 -4.72 -14.45
CA LEU A 247 1.74 -5.03 -14.17
C LEU A 247 2.12 -6.38 -14.77
N LEU A 248 3.42 -6.53 -15.00
CA LEU A 248 4.07 -7.79 -15.33
C LEU A 248 5.26 -7.99 -14.39
N GLN A 249 5.29 -9.16 -13.75
CA GLN A 249 6.40 -9.65 -12.94
C GLN A 249 7.00 -10.88 -13.62
N GLY A 250 8.31 -10.87 -13.81
CA GLY A 250 9.05 -11.96 -14.43
C GLY A 250 9.11 -11.86 -15.96
N LYS A 251 9.37 -12.99 -16.60
CA LYS A 251 9.56 -13.09 -18.05
C LYS A 251 8.22 -13.35 -18.74
N GLY A 252 8.06 -12.88 -19.97
CA GLY A 252 6.87 -13.11 -20.78
C GLY A 252 6.33 -11.81 -21.38
N THR A 253 5.14 -11.89 -21.96
CA THR A 253 4.44 -10.74 -22.54
C THR A 253 3.03 -10.67 -22.00
N LEU A 254 2.59 -9.45 -21.68
CA LEU A 254 1.25 -9.13 -21.26
C LEU A 254 0.75 -7.94 -22.08
N TRP A 255 -0.42 -8.10 -22.71
CA TRP A 255 -1.14 -7.01 -23.35
C TRP A 255 -2.32 -6.61 -22.48
N ALA A 256 -2.62 -5.31 -22.45
CA ALA A 256 -3.78 -4.76 -21.75
C ALA A 256 -4.54 -3.79 -22.65
N ASP A 257 -5.87 -3.89 -22.61
CA ASP A 257 -6.79 -3.13 -23.44
C ASP A 257 -8.11 -2.86 -22.70
N ASP A 258 -8.91 -1.92 -23.20
CA ASP A 258 -10.26 -1.60 -22.70
C ASP A 258 -10.33 -1.34 -21.19
N PHE A 259 -9.44 -0.51 -20.67
CA PHE A 259 -9.51 -0.06 -19.28
C PHE A 259 -10.81 0.71 -19.01
N CYS A 260 -11.53 0.30 -17.98
CA CYS A 260 -12.70 1.01 -17.47
C CYS A 260 -12.60 1.18 -15.96
N LEU A 261 -12.85 2.41 -15.49
CA LEU A 261 -13.04 2.71 -14.08
C LEU A 261 -14.45 3.26 -13.91
N GLU A 262 -15.29 2.55 -13.17
CA GLU A 262 -16.70 2.87 -13.02
C GLU A 262 -17.19 2.71 -11.58
N ILE A 263 -18.27 3.42 -11.24
CA ILE A 263 -18.98 3.22 -9.98
C ILE A 263 -19.94 2.06 -10.16
N VAL A 264 -19.91 1.10 -9.23
CA VAL A 264 -20.82 -0.06 -9.23
C VAL A 264 -21.69 -0.06 -7.98
N PRO A 265 -22.85 -0.75 -8.00
CA PRO A 265 -23.69 -0.83 -6.82
C PRO A 265 -23.06 -1.69 -5.71
N ASN A 266 -23.49 -1.47 -4.46
CA ASN A 266 -22.92 -2.10 -3.26
C ASN A 266 -23.24 -3.61 -3.13
N ASP A 267 -24.07 -4.17 -4.01
CA ASP A 267 -24.35 -5.60 -4.08
C ASP A 267 -23.23 -6.38 -4.81
N ILE A 268 -22.40 -5.70 -5.61
CA ILE A 268 -21.22 -6.28 -6.24
C ILE A 268 -20.13 -6.50 -5.19
N GLN A 269 -19.77 -7.75 -4.93
CA GLN A 269 -18.76 -8.10 -3.91
C GLN A 269 -17.40 -7.43 -4.17
N THR A 270 -16.74 -6.95 -3.11
CA THR A 270 -15.36 -6.45 -3.20
C THR A 270 -14.39 -7.59 -3.46
N THR A 271 -13.30 -7.26 -4.15
CA THR A 271 -12.19 -8.20 -4.44
C THR A 271 -11.00 -7.98 -3.51
N GLU A 272 -11.12 -7.06 -2.56
CA GLU A 272 -10.10 -6.81 -1.54
C GLU A 272 -9.81 -8.09 -0.75
N PHE A 273 -8.55 -8.27 -0.39
CA PHE A 273 -8.16 -9.32 0.55
C PHE A 273 -8.76 -9.03 1.93
N ASN A 274 -9.86 -9.70 2.28
CA ASN A 274 -10.49 -9.54 3.57
C ASN A 274 -9.83 -10.43 4.63
N SER A 275 -8.98 -9.82 5.46
CA SER A 275 -8.34 -10.51 6.59
C SER A 275 -9.32 -11.09 7.62
N GLU A 276 -10.54 -10.54 7.76
CA GLU A 276 -11.55 -11.04 8.69
C GLU A 276 -12.13 -12.41 8.28
N GLN A 277 -11.99 -12.82 7.02
CA GLN A 277 -12.34 -14.18 6.61
C GLN A 277 -11.33 -15.23 7.08
N TYR A 278 -10.08 -14.82 7.35
CA TYR A 278 -8.98 -15.72 7.67
C TYR A 278 -8.59 -15.69 9.14
N TYR A 279 -8.88 -14.59 9.84
CA TYR A 279 -8.62 -14.46 11.27
C TYR A 279 -9.92 -14.54 12.07
N PRO A 280 -9.94 -15.33 13.15
CA PRO A 280 -11.13 -15.42 13.98
C PRO A 280 -11.42 -14.06 14.62
N THR A 281 -12.71 -13.71 14.71
CA THR A 281 -13.18 -12.47 15.32
C THR A 281 -12.88 -12.40 16.83
N GLU A 282 -12.61 -13.55 17.44
CA GLU A 282 -12.25 -13.69 18.84
C GLU A 282 -11.06 -14.65 19.01
N PRO A 283 -10.24 -14.51 20.08
CA PRO A 283 -9.18 -15.46 20.36
C PRO A 283 -9.74 -16.87 20.57
N GLN A 284 -9.19 -17.85 19.85
CA GLN A 284 -9.54 -19.26 20.00
C GLN A 284 -8.49 -19.98 20.84
N ASN A 285 -8.94 -20.99 21.61
CA ASN A 285 -8.09 -21.88 22.41
C ASN A 285 -7.10 -21.17 23.35
N LEU A 286 -7.57 -20.18 24.11
CA LEU A 286 -6.74 -19.49 25.11
C LEU A 286 -6.26 -20.40 26.26
N SER A 287 -6.91 -21.54 26.46
CA SER A 287 -6.57 -22.54 27.47
C SER A 287 -5.56 -23.59 26.99
N PHE A 288 -5.21 -23.62 25.70
CA PHE A 288 -4.37 -24.65 25.07
C PHE A 288 -4.89 -26.09 25.28
N SER A 289 -6.19 -26.24 25.51
CA SER A 289 -6.82 -27.56 25.65
C SER A 289 -6.97 -28.19 24.27
N GLU A 290 -6.67 -29.49 24.19
CA GLU A 290 -6.95 -30.33 23.02
C GLU A 290 -8.45 -30.54 22.81
#